data_AF-A0A5J5IEX4-F1
#
_entry.id   AF-A0A5J5IEX4-F1
#
_cell.length_a   1.000
_cell.length_b   1.000
_cell.length_c   1.000
_cell.angle_alpha   90.00
_cell.angle_beta   90.00
_cell.angle_gamma   90.00
#
_symmetry.space_group_name_H-M   'P 1'
#
loop_
_entity.id
_entity.type
_entity.pdbx_description
1 polymer ?
#
loop_
_entity_poly.entity_id
_entity_poly.type
_entity_poly.pdbx_seq_one_letter_code
_entity_poly.pdbx_strand_id
1 'polypeptide(L)'
;MAKRLIYIFIFLLSFLIYSCSRKTHPSKTSTETSTKAGTENSELPAATKTITKPKAKTTLPKVIVVNDSVAHKSVDGRLYYDVMGHRYWRNNKDGKYYLFNKSMYNNPDFK
;
A
#
# COMPACT_ATOMS: atom_id res chain seq x y z
N MET A 1 7.35 45.10 24.27
CA MET A 1 6.48 43.98 23.86
C MET A 1 7.12 43.05 22.83
N ALA A 2 7.86 43.54 21.83
CA ALA A 2 8.48 42.73 20.77
C ALA A 2 9.42 41.61 21.28
N LYS A 3 10.21 41.85 22.33
CA LYS A 3 11.12 40.82 22.89
C LYS A 3 10.38 39.58 23.41
N ARG A 4 9.18 39.74 23.98
CA ARG A 4 8.34 38.62 24.45
C ARG A 4 7.75 37.83 23.27
N LEU A 5 7.38 38.52 22.19
CA LEU A 5 6.88 37.89 20.96
C LEU A 5 7.97 37.10 20.23
N ILE A 6 9.22 37.58 20.26
CA ILE A 6 10.38 36.86 19.67
C ILE A 6 10.60 35.52 20.39
N TYR A 7 10.54 35.47 21.72
CA TYR A 7 10.68 34.21 22.47
C TYR A 7 9.55 33.22 22.18
N ILE A 8 8.30 33.70 22.04
CA ILE A 8 7.15 32.86 21.67
C ILE A 8 7.33 32.29 20.27
N PHE A 9 7.80 33.10 19.31
CA PHE A 9 8.03 32.66 17.93
C PHE A 9 9.13 31.60 17.84
N ILE A 10 10.23 31.77 18.58
CA ILE A 10 11.33 30.79 18.65
C ILE A 10 10.85 29.47 19.29
N PHE A 11 10.06 29.56 20.35
CA PHE A 11 9.49 28.39 21.02
C PHE A 11 8.55 27.60 20.09
N LEU A 12 7.69 28.31 19.36
CA LEU A 12 6.73 27.70 18.42
C LEU A 12 7.46 27.04 17.24
N LEU A 13 8.48 27.71 16.68
CA LEU A 13 9.29 27.17 15.59
C LEU A 13 10.05 25.90 16.00
N SER A 14 10.54 25.84 17.25
CA SER A 14 11.21 24.66 17.81
C SER A 14 10.26 23.45 17.92
N PHE A 15 9.00 23.70 18.28
CA PHE A 15 7.98 22.65 18.41
C PHE A 15 7.58 22.04 17.06
N LEU A 16 7.52 22.86 16.00
CA LEU A 16 7.20 22.37 14.66
C LEU A 16 8.30 21.44 14.10
N ILE A 17 9.57 21.74 14.35
CA ILE A 17 10.69 20.92 13.83
C ILE A 17 10.75 19.57 14.56
N TYR A 18 10.42 19.52 15.86
CA TYR A 18 10.41 18.27 16.63
C TYR A 18 9.29 17.29 16.19
N SER A 19 8.18 17.81 15.64
CA SER A 19 7.06 16.98 15.15
C SER A 19 7.34 16.23 13.84
N CYS A 20 8.36 16.63 13.06
CA CYS A 20 8.72 15.95 11.80
C CYS A 20 9.65 14.73 11.98
N SER A 21 10.04 14.37 13.21
CA SER A 21 10.98 13.26 13.49
C SER A 21 10.31 11.89 13.69
N ARG A 22 8.98 11.81 13.76
CA ARG A 22 8.29 10.51 13.93
C ARG A 22 8.16 9.76 12.61
N LYS A 23 9.25 9.09 12.24
CA LYS A 23 9.28 8.05 11.20
C LYS A 23 8.48 6.83 11.71
N THR A 24 7.18 6.82 11.46
CA THR A 24 6.31 5.67 11.71
C THR A 24 6.58 4.59 10.66
N HIS A 25 7.49 3.68 10.96
CA HIS A 25 7.47 2.37 10.30
C HIS A 25 6.36 1.54 10.93
N PRO A 26 5.32 1.10 10.19
CA PRO A 26 4.39 0.12 10.73
C PRO A 26 5.17 -1.15 11.07
N SER A 27 5.19 -1.47 12.38
CA SER A 27 5.77 -2.69 12.91
C SER A 27 5.05 -3.88 12.27
N LYS A 28 5.84 -4.86 11.81
CA LYS A 28 5.32 -6.17 11.43
C LYS A 28 4.57 -6.74 12.62
N THR A 29 3.29 -7.06 12.44
CA THR A 29 2.52 -7.89 13.36
C THR A 29 3.20 -9.25 13.46
N SER A 30 3.97 -9.46 14.53
CA SER A 30 4.32 -10.77 15.04
C SER A 30 3.76 -10.89 16.45
N THR A 31 2.73 -11.72 16.56
CA THR A 31 2.52 -12.69 17.64
C THR A 31 2.15 -12.17 19.03
N GLU A 32 0.92 -12.47 19.45
CA GLU A 32 0.64 -12.78 20.85
C GLU A 32 0.59 -14.30 21.06
N THR A 33 1.30 -14.70 22.13
CA THR A 33 1.15 -15.93 22.94
C THR A 33 2.08 -17.12 22.65
N SER A 34 3.24 -17.07 23.31
CA SER A 34 3.90 -18.12 24.14
C SER A 34 3.65 -19.60 23.79
N THR A 35 4.68 -20.42 23.60
CA THR A 35 5.52 -20.87 24.72
C THR A 35 6.88 -21.40 24.26
N LYS A 36 7.86 -21.05 25.07
CA LYS A 36 9.29 -21.33 25.09
C LYS A 36 9.61 -22.82 25.32
N ALA A 37 10.42 -23.42 24.45
CA ALA A 37 11.38 -24.47 24.81
C ALA A 37 12.48 -24.50 23.73
N GLY A 38 13.74 -24.44 24.15
CA GLY A 38 14.89 -24.17 23.30
C GLY A 38 15.54 -25.40 22.67
N THR A 39 16.81 -25.18 22.29
CA THR A 39 17.85 -26.15 21.93
C THR A 39 18.02 -26.41 20.43
N GLU A 40 19.08 -25.80 19.90
CA GLU A 40 20.26 -26.45 19.29
C GLU A 40 20.06 -27.63 18.32
N ASN A 41 20.71 -27.49 17.16
CA ASN A 41 21.24 -28.50 16.24
C ASN A 41 20.89 -30.00 16.42
N SER A 42 20.50 -30.59 15.28
CA SER A 42 20.95 -31.88 14.74
C SER A 42 19.83 -32.88 14.42
N GLU A 43 19.93 -33.37 13.17
CA GLU A 43 19.47 -34.66 12.63
C GLU A 43 17.98 -34.96 12.41
N LEU A 44 17.73 -35.33 11.13
CA LEU A 44 16.57 -35.93 10.48
C LEU A 44 15.89 -37.08 11.28
N PRO A 45 14.60 -37.43 11.03
CA PRO A 45 14.13 -37.83 9.69
C PRO A 45 12.67 -37.49 9.32
N ALA A 46 12.32 -37.85 8.08
CA ALA A 46 11.00 -37.85 7.44
C ALA A 46 10.55 -36.53 6.78
N ALA A 47 11.24 -36.21 5.68
CA ALA A 47 10.80 -35.28 4.65
C ALA A 47 9.45 -35.70 4.07
N THR A 48 8.35 -35.18 4.61
CA THR A 48 7.09 -35.10 3.87
C THR A 48 7.19 -33.89 2.96
N LYS A 49 7.62 -34.11 1.71
CA LYS A 49 7.54 -33.08 0.67
C LYS A 49 6.06 -32.73 0.48
N THR A 50 5.58 -31.68 1.14
CA THR A 50 4.32 -31.04 0.79
C THR A 50 4.48 -30.50 -0.61
N ILE A 51 3.96 -31.25 -1.58
CA ILE A 51 3.80 -30.83 -2.97
C ILE A 51 2.85 -29.63 -2.93
N THR A 52 3.43 -28.42 -2.93
CA THR A 52 2.69 -27.18 -3.09
C THR A 52 2.06 -27.21 -4.47
N LYS A 53 0.77 -27.57 -4.55
CA LYS A 53 0.00 -27.51 -5.79
C LYS A 53 0.13 -26.09 -6.34
N PRO A 54 0.48 -25.90 -7.63
CA PRO A 54 0.58 -24.57 -8.21
C PRO A 54 -0.78 -23.88 -8.09
N LYS A 55 -0.82 -22.70 -7.45
CA LYS A 55 -2.04 -21.90 -7.40
C LYS A 55 -2.49 -21.64 -8.84
N ALA A 56 -3.72 -22.03 -9.15
CA ALA A 56 -4.33 -21.76 -10.43
C ALA A 56 -4.24 -20.25 -10.73
N LYS A 57 -3.66 -19.90 -11.88
CA LYS A 57 -3.58 -18.50 -12.32
C LYS A 57 -5.00 -18.01 -12.54
N THR A 58 -5.48 -17.14 -11.66
CA THR A 58 -6.78 -16.48 -11.86
C THR A 58 -6.63 -15.53 -13.03
N THR A 59 -7.34 -15.81 -14.13
CA THR A 59 -7.36 -14.93 -15.30
C THR A 59 -8.19 -13.70 -14.97
N LEU A 60 -7.53 -12.55 -14.87
CA LEU A 60 -8.20 -11.28 -14.65
C LEU A 60 -8.65 -10.68 -15.99
N PRO A 61 -9.87 -10.13 -16.06
CA PRO A 61 -10.35 -9.47 -17.28
C PRO A 61 -9.53 -8.21 -17.57
N LYS A 62 -9.34 -7.89 -18.85
CA LYS A 62 -8.62 -6.65 -19.23
C LYS A 62 -9.43 -5.39 -18.89
N VAL A 63 -10.75 -5.48 -18.92
CA VAL A 63 -11.68 -4.35 -18.75
C VAL A 63 -12.79 -4.77 -17.80
N ILE A 64 -13.12 -3.89 -16.86
CA ILE A 64 -14.23 -4.06 -15.94
C ILE A 64 -15.09 -2.79 -15.93
N VAL A 65 -16.36 -2.95 -15.57
CA VAL A 65 -17.28 -1.84 -15.32
C VAL A 65 -17.52 -1.82 -13.82
N VAL A 66 -17.17 -0.70 -13.19
CA VAL A 66 -17.24 -0.51 -11.74
C VAL A 66 -17.95 0.82 -11.50
N ASN A 67 -18.70 0.90 -10.40
CA ASN A 67 -19.31 2.16 -10.00
C ASN A 67 -18.22 3.11 -9.46
N ASP A 68 -18.21 4.36 -9.94
CA ASP A 68 -17.27 5.38 -9.49
C ASP A 68 -17.32 5.62 -7.97
N SER A 69 -18.44 5.29 -7.30
CA SER A 69 -18.60 5.41 -5.84
C SER A 69 -17.73 4.45 -5.02
N VAL A 70 -17.35 3.30 -5.57
CA VAL A 70 -16.50 2.31 -4.90
C VAL A 70 -15.04 2.40 -5.34
N ALA A 71 -14.73 3.29 -6.28
CA ALA A 71 -13.39 3.51 -6.77
C ALA A 71 -12.58 4.42 -5.84
N HIS A 72 -11.29 4.15 -5.77
CA HIS A 72 -10.34 4.98 -5.03
C HIS A 72 -9.88 6.15 -5.90
N LYS A 73 -9.57 7.27 -5.23
CA LYS A 73 -8.99 8.44 -5.87
C LYS A 73 -7.48 8.48 -5.60
N SER A 74 -6.67 8.59 -6.65
CA SER A 74 -5.24 8.84 -6.53
C SER A 74 -4.97 10.28 -6.08
N VAL A 75 -3.76 10.55 -5.63
CA VAL A 75 -3.28 11.92 -5.34
C VAL A 75 -3.41 12.86 -6.55
N ASP A 76 -3.30 12.31 -7.76
CA ASP A 76 -3.47 13.04 -9.02
C ASP A 76 -4.96 13.30 -9.37
N GLY A 77 -5.91 12.84 -8.55
CA GLY A 77 -7.34 12.96 -8.80
C GLY A 77 -7.95 11.86 -9.69
N ARG A 78 -7.11 11.02 -10.32
CA ARG A 78 -7.51 9.88 -11.16
C ARG A 78 -8.19 8.78 -10.36
N LEU A 79 -9.25 8.18 -10.92
CA LEU A 79 -9.96 7.06 -10.28
C LEU A 79 -9.33 5.72 -10.63
N TYR A 80 -9.20 4.84 -9.64
CA TYR A 80 -8.72 3.48 -9.81
C TYR A 80 -9.48 2.48 -8.92
N TYR A 81 -9.43 1.21 -9.29
CA TYR A 81 -10.03 0.12 -8.53
C TYR A 81 -9.06 -1.05 -8.45
N ASP A 82 -8.85 -1.60 -7.26
CA ASP A 82 -7.90 -2.68 -7.03
C ASP A 82 -8.65 -4.03 -6.95
N VAL A 83 -8.34 -4.96 -7.84
CA VAL A 83 -8.92 -6.32 -7.89
C VAL A 83 -7.79 -7.33 -7.72
N MET A 84 -7.82 -8.09 -6.62
CA MET A 84 -6.82 -9.14 -6.34
C MET A 84 -5.36 -8.64 -6.40
N GLY A 85 -5.12 -7.39 -5.98
CA GLY A 85 -3.78 -6.77 -6.04
C GLY A 85 -3.40 -6.18 -7.39
N HIS A 86 -4.29 -6.21 -8.38
CA HIS A 86 -4.10 -5.56 -9.68
C HIS A 86 -4.92 -4.28 -9.77
N ARG A 87 -4.28 -3.20 -10.20
CA ARG A 87 -4.91 -1.88 -10.32
C ARG A 87 -5.52 -1.67 -11.69
N TYR A 88 -6.79 -1.27 -11.69
CA TYR A 88 -7.52 -0.85 -12.87
C TYR A 88 -7.71 0.66 -12.83
N TRP A 89 -7.42 1.32 -13.93
CA TRP A 89 -7.57 2.77 -14.06
C TRP A 89 -8.82 3.10 -14.87
N ARG A 90 -9.58 4.08 -14.39
CA ARG A 90 -10.73 4.61 -15.11
C ARG A 90 -10.25 5.32 -16.38
N ASN A 91 -10.87 5.00 -17.50
CA ASN A 91 -10.76 5.74 -18.73
C ASN A 91 -11.84 6.84 -18.73
N ASN A 92 -11.44 8.08 -18.97
CA ASN A 92 -12.34 9.24 -18.94
C ASN A 92 -13.27 9.32 -20.16
N LYS A 93 -12.92 8.68 -21.27
CA LYS A 93 -13.72 8.69 -22.51
C LYS A 93 -14.93 7.76 -22.42
N ASP A 94 -14.73 6.55 -21.91
CA ASP A 94 -15.76 5.50 -21.87
C ASP A 94 -16.20 5.12 -20.45
N GLY A 95 -15.60 5.69 -19.40
CA GLY A 95 -15.96 5.45 -17.99
C GLY A 95 -15.62 4.04 -17.48
N LYS A 96 -15.00 3.20 -18.32
CA LYS A 96 -14.61 1.83 -17.99
C LYS A 96 -13.26 1.79 -17.30
N TYR A 97 -13.02 0.72 -16.57
CA TYR A 97 -11.80 0.49 -15.82
C TYR A 97 -10.93 -0.52 -16.55
N TYR A 98 -9.70 -0.14 -16.88
CA TYR A 98 -8.77 -0.96 -17.63
C TYR A 98 -7.60 -1.39 -16.76
N LEU A 99 -7.22 -2.66 -16.89
CA LEU A 99 -6.03 -3.19 -16.21
C LEU A 99 -4.80 -2.40 -16.63
N PHE A 100 -4.03 -1.93 -15.65
CA PHE A 100 -2.87 -1.08 -15.87
C PHE A 100 -1.93 -1.62 -16.97
N ASN A 101 -1.60 -0.74 -17.91
CA ASN A 101 -0.59 -0.95 -18.94
C ASN A 101 0.31 0.29 -19.02
N LYS A 102 1.62 0.10 -19.28
CA LYS A 102 2.58 1.20 -19.44
C LYS A 102 2.18 2.20 -20.52
N SER A 103 1.44 1.80 -21.56
CA SER A 103 0.95 2.71 -22.59
C SER A 103 -0.06 3.75 -22.07
N MET A 104 -0.68 3.51 -20.92
CA MET A 104 -1.67 4.43 -20.33
C MET A 104 -1.05 5.74 -19.84
N TYR A 105 0.24 5.78 -19.51
CA TYR A 105 0.90 7.02 -19.06
C TYR A 105 0.88 8.13 -20.12
N ASN A 106 0.98 7.73 -21.39
CA ASN A 106 1.01 8.66 -22.51
C ASN A 106 -0.38 8.90 -23.12
N ASN A 107 -1.39 8.11 -22.73
CA ASN A 107 -2.73 8.24 -23.26
C ASN A 107 -3.51 9.33 -22.48
N PRO A 108 -4.02 10.39 -23.14
CA PRO A 108 -4.82 11.43 -22.50
C PRO A 108 -6.11 10.90 -21.85
N ASP A 109 -6.63 9.77 -22.30
CA ASP A 109 -7.86 9.16 -21.78
C ASP A 109 -7.71 8.70 -20.30
N PHE A 110 -6.48 8.57 -19.80
CA PHE A 110 -6.15 8.11 -18.44
C PHE A 110 -5.47 9.19 -17.57
N LYS A 111 -5.53 10.45 -18.00
CA LYS A 111 -4.96 11.60 -17.28
C LYS A 111 -5.98 12.31 -16.42
#